data_AF-A0A931LK31-F1
#
_entry.id   AF-A0A931LK31-F1
#
_cell.length_a   1.000
_cell.length_b   1.000
_cell.length_c   1.000
_cell.angle_alpha   90.00
_cell.angle_beta   90.00
_cell.angle_gamma   90.00
#
_symmetry.space_group_name_H-M   'P 1'
#
loop_
_entity.id
_entity.type
_entity.pdbx_description
1 polymer ?
#
loop_
_entity_poly.entity_id
_entity_poly.type
_entity_poly.pdbx_seq_one_letter_code
_entity_poly.pdbx_strand_id
1 'polypeptide(L)' 'MRKYRLGAHTKHDLKVHLIWIPKYRKPVLVGPVALRVRD' A
#
# COMPACT_ATOMS: atom_id res chain seq x y z
N MET A 1 9.33 0.96 -20.72
CA MET A 1 8.15 0.18 -21.15
C MET A 1 7.23 -0.01 -19.96
N ARG A 2 5.94 0.38 -20.02
CA ARG A 2 5.00 0.21 -18.88
C ARG A 2 4.75 -1.29 -18.65
N LYS A 3 4.90 -1.75 -17.40
CA LYS A 3 4.62 -3.14 -16.99
C LYS A 3 3.11 -3.31 -16.81
N TYR A 4 2.43 -3.78 -17.85
CA TYR A 4 1.00 -4.10 -17.78
C TYR A 4 0.79 -5.51 -17.24
N ARG A 5 -0.25 -5.67 -16.43
CA ARG A 5 -0.73 -6.98 -16.01
C ARG A 5 -1.81 -7.45 -16.99
N LEU A 6 -1.66 -8.69 -17.47
CA LEU A 6 -2.58 -9.32 -18.42
C LEU A 6 -3.40 -10.40 -17.72
N GLY A 7 -4.69 -10.47 -18.04
CA GLY A 7 -5.59 -11.57 -17.71
C GLY A 7 -6.28 -12.10 -18.97
N ALA A 8 -7.15 -13.11 -18.85
CA ALA A 8 -7.81 -13.75 -20.00
C ALA A 8 -8.50 -12.77 -20.97
N HIS A 9 -9.10 -11.69 -20.44
CA HIS A 9 -9.73 -10.63 -21.24
C HIS A 9 -9.46 -9.22 -20.71
N THR A 10 -8.36 -9.00 -19.98
CA THR A 10 -8.05 -7.69 -19.40
C THR A 10 -6.57 -7.33 -19.51
N LYS A 11 -6.30 -6.03 -19.69
CA LYS A 11 -4.95 -5.43 -19.66
C LYS A 11 -5.01 -4.16 -18.84
N HIS A 12 -4.27 -4.09 -17.74
CA HIS A 12 -4.35 -2.97 -16.81
C HIS A 12 -2.99 -2.61 -16.18
N ASP A 13 -2.87 -1.35 -15.78
CA ASP A 13 -1.78 -0.79 -14.97
C ASP A 13 -2.44 0.11 -13.92
N LEU A 14 -2.87 -0.50 -12.80
CA LEU A 14 -3.62 0.18 -11.74
C LEU A 14 -2.65 0.70 -10.68
N LYS A 15 -2.62 2.03 -10.49
CA LYS A 15 -1.75 2.71 -9.52
C LYS A 15 -2.61 3.45 -8.52
N VAL A 16 -2.28 3.32 -7.24
CA VAL A 16 -3.03 3.95 -6.15
C VAL A 16 -2.06 4.64 -5.20
N HIS A 17 -2.42 5.85 -4.76
CA HIS A 17 -1.77 6.54 -3.65
C HIS A 17 -2.70 6.50 -2.45
N LEU A 18 -2.47 5.54 -1.57
CA LEU A 18 -3.27 5.33 -0.36
C LEU A 18 -2.49 5.85 0.85
N ILE A 19 -3.12 6.74 1.63
CA ILE A 19 -2.57 7.29 2.86
C ILE A 19 -3.59 7.11 3.97
N TRP A 20 -3.13 6.74 5.16
CA TRP A 20 -3.96 6.71 6.38
C TRP A 20 -3.15 7.13 7.59
N ILE A 21 -3.83 7.34 8.72
CA ILE A 21 -3.24 7.72 10.00
C ILE A 21 -3.79 6.84 11.15
N PRO A 22 -3.04 6.70 12.27
CA PRO A 22 -3.54 6.03 13.46
C PRO A 22 -4.73 6.75 14.09
N LYS A 23 -5.58 6.00 14.78
CA LYS A 23 -6.68 6.56 15.58
C LYS A 23 -6.14 7.61 16.56
N TYR A 24 -6.79 8.76 16.62
CA TYR A 24 -6.39 9.93 17.42
C TYR A 24 -5.00 10.50 17.10
N ARG A 25 -4.41 10.18 15.93
CA ARG A 25 -3.06 10.64 15.50
C ARG A 25 -1.95 10.29 16.51
N LYS A 26 -2.13 9.23 17.30
CA LYS A 26 -1.10 8.81 18.25
C LYS A 26 0.18 8.39 17.49
N PRO A 27 1.38 8.75 17.97
CA PRO A 27 2.65 8.41 17.32
C PRO A 27 3.06 6.95 17.59
N VAL A 28 2.17 6.00 17.31
CA VAL A 28 2.34 4.57 17.63
C VAL A 28 3.04 3.77 16.52
N LEU A 29 3.15 4.33 15.32
CA LEU A 29 3.81 3.69 14.17
C LEU A 29 5.33 3.84 14.26
N VAL A 30 5.93 3.29 15.30
CA VAL A 30 7.37 3.32 15.58
C VAL A 30 7.88 1.94 16.02
N GLY A 31 9.19 1.70 15.93
CA GLY A 31 9.83 0.48 16.43
C GLY A 31 9.21 -0.81 15.88
N PRO A 32 9.02 -1.85 16.71
CA PRO A 32 8.45 -3.14 16.27
C PRO A 32 7.05 -3.02 15.65
N VAL A 33 6.25 -2.02 16.07
CA VAL A 33 4.90 -1.80 15.51
C VAL A 33 4.99 -1.35 14.06
N ALA A 34 5.95 -0.49 13.72
CA ALA A 34 6.16 -0.05 12.34
C ALA A 34 6.63 -1.19 11.42
N LEU A 35 7.47 -2.09 11.93
CA LEU A 35 7.94 -3.25 11.16
C LEU A 35 6.78 -4.20 10.83
N ARG A 36 5.98 -4.56 11.85
CA ARG A 36 4.83 -5.47 11.68
C ARG A 36 3.73 -4.92 10.76
N VAL A 37 3.59 -3.60 10.66
CA VAL A 37 2.58 -2.98 9.77
C VAL A 37 3.02 -3.01 8.29
N ARG A 38 4.32 -3.13 8.03
CA ARG A 38 4.87 -3.17 6.67
C ARG A 38 4.85 -4.56 6.05
N ASP A 39 5.01 -5.59 6.88
CA ASP A 39 5.03 -7.00 6.47
C ASP A 39 3.60 -7.52 6.20
#